data_AF-A0A1B9YS30-F1
#
_entry.id   AF-A0A1B9YS30-F1
#
_cell.length_a   1.000
_cell.length_b   1.000
_cell.length_c   1.000
_cell.angle_alpha   90.00
_cell.angle_beta   90.00
_cell.angle_gamma   90.00
#
_symmetry.space_group_name_H-M   'P 1'
#
loop_
_entity.id
_entity.type
_entity.pdbx_description
1 polymer ?
#
loop_
_entity_poly.entity_id
_entity_poly.type
_entity_poly.pdbx_seq_one_letter_code
_entity_poly.pdbx_strand_id
1 'polypeptide(L)'
;MRLLAAALCIGLAGCSSALDALPDGGEPPVLSAVTGVIRTVAAEAKLSSPLEVAGPIRAHPISSDPWIICVRSQAPDSHLNRTYAIFFKDGKFVSFRMTALVDQCDSQKFTGL
;
A
#
# COMPACT_ATOMS: atom_id res chain seq x y z
N MET A 1 42.69 13.33 23.22
CA MET A 1 42.31 13.10 21.81
C MET A 1 41.73 11.70 21.54
N ARG A 2 42.29 10.60 22.07
CA ARG A 2 41.75 9.24 21.87
C ARG A 2 40.33 9.01 22.45
N LEU A 3 40.02 9.64 23.60
CA LEU A 3 38.71 9.54 24.26
C LEU A 3 37.59 10.30 23.50
N LEU A 4 37.93 11.41 22.85
CA LEU A 4 36.99 12.19 22.01
C LEU A 4 36.64 11.44 20.73
N ALA A 5 37.60 10.72 20.14
CA ALA A 5 37.36 9.89 18.96
C ALA A 5 36.44 8.70 19.28
N ALA A 6 36.62 8.06 20.45
CA ALA A 6 35.77 6.96 20.88
C ALA A 6 34.31 7.39 21.13
N ALA A 7 34.09 8.59 21.69
CA ALA A 7 32.75 9.14 21.91
C ALA A 7 32.02 9.46 20.58
N LEU A 8 32.76 9.90 19.56
CA LEU A 8 32.20 10.18 18.23
C LEU A 8 31.70 8.90 17.53
N CYS A 9 32.42 7.78 17.67
CA CYS A 9 32.06 6.50 17.06
C CYS A 9 30.78 5.89 17.66
N ILE A 10 30.49 6.13 18.93
CA ILE A 10 29.28 5.61 19.60
C ILE A 10 28.02 6.36 19.13
N GLY A 11 28.14 7.66 18.80
CA GLY A 11 27.03 8.45 18.25
C GLY A 11 26.56 8.00 16.86
N LEU A 12 27.44 7.38 16.06
CA LEU A 12 27.15 6.93 14.70
C LEU A 12 26.47 5.55 14.63
N ALA A 13 26.49 4.76 15.71
CA ALA A 13 25.87 3.44 15.75
C ALA A 13 24.35 3.45 16.03
N GLY A 14 23.77 4.61 16.36
CA GLY A 14 22.38 4.74 16.80
C GLY A 14 21.31 4.48 15.72
N CYS A 15 21.67 4.45 14.44
CA CYS A 15 20.69 4.27 13.35
C CYS A 15 20.43 2.80 12.98
N SER A 16 21.21 1.84 13.51
CA SER A 16 21.07 0.43 13.11
C SER A 16 19.91 -0.29 13.81
N SER A 17 19.38 0.25 14.91
CA SER A 17 18.32 -0.37 15.71
C SER A 17 16.90 0.04 15.30
N ALA A 18 16.75 0.96 14.32
CA ALA A 18 15.43 1.45 13.89
C ALA A 18 14.69 0.48 12.94
N LEU A 19 15.32 -0.62 12.52
CA LEU A 19 14.73 -1.58 11.58
C LEU A 19 13.92 -2.70 12.26
N ASP A 20 14.17 -2.99 13.55
CA ASP A 20 13.59 -4.15 14.23
C ASP A 20 12.18 -3.92 14.79
N ALA A 21 11.67 -2.68 14.74
CA ALA A 21 10.34 -2.32 15.21
C ALA A 21 9.50 -1.75 14.06
N LEU A 22 9.24 -2.56 13.03
CA LEU A 22 8.19 -2.23 12.08
C LEU A 22 6.86 -2.22 12.86
N PRO A 23 6.07 -1.12 12.79
CA PRO A 23 4.79 -1.05 13.47
C PRO A 23 3.91 -2.24 13.07
N ASP A 24 3.17 -2.80 14.02
CA ASP A 24 2.11 -3.73 13.67
C ASP A 24 1.15 -3.02 12.72
N GLY A 25 0.96 -3.61 11.54
CA GLY A 25 0.13 -3.05 10.49
C GLY A 25 -1.37 -3.10 10.80
N GLY A 26 -1.74 -3.57 12.00
CA GLY A 26 -3.13 -3.75 12.40
C GLY A 26 -3.88 -4.75 11.52
N GLU A 27 -5.19 -4.78 11.69
CA GLU A 27 -6.09 -5.68 10.97
C GLU A 27 -6.23 -5.27 9.49
N PRO A 28 -6.18 -6.23 8.54
CA PRO A 28 -6.49 -5.94 7.15
C PRO A 28 -7.93 -5.42 6.96
N PRO A 29 -8.17 -4.59 5.93
CA PRO A 29 -9.53 -4.19 5.61
C PRO A 29 -10.35 -5.40 5.14
N VAL A 30 -11.57 -5.54 5.66
CA VAL A 30 -12.53 -6.52 5.16
C VAL A 30 -13.16 -5.99 3.88
N LEU A 31 -12.99 -6.71 2.76
CA LEU A 31 -13.37 -6.25 1.42
C LEU A 31 -14.83 -5.79 1.33
N SER A 32 -15.75 -6.53 1.96
CA SER A 32 -17.18 -6.17 1.99
C SER A 32 -17.47 -4.86 2.73
N ALA A 33 -16.70 -4.55 3.77
CA ALA A 33 -16.85 -3.32 4.56
C ALA A 33 -16.31 -2.09 3.82
N VAL A 34 -15.36 -2.26 2.90
CA VAL A 34 -14.69 -1.17 2.19
C VAL A 34 -15.07 -1.07 0.71
N THR A 35 -16.05 -1.86 0.25
CA THR A 35 -16.51 -1.85 -1.16
C THR A 35 -16.98 -0.45 -1.59
N GLY A 36 -17.63 0.30 -0.69
CA GLY A 36 -18.02 1.69 -0.96
C GLY A 36 -16.82 2.61 -1.23
N VAL A 37 -15.76 2.49 -0.43
CA VAL A 37 -14.50 3.23 -0.63
C VAL A 37 -13.87 2.87 -1.97
N ILE A 38 -13.83 1.58 -2.32
CA ILE A 38 -13.24 1.11 -3.58
C ILE A 38 -14.00 1.72 -4.77
N ARG A 39 -15.34 1.77 -4.72
CA ARG A 39 -16.15 2.39 -5.78
C ARG A 39 -15.93 3.90 -5.86
N THR A 40 -15.80 4.60 -4.73
CA THR A 40 -15.46 6.03 -4.70
C THR A 40 -14.10 6.27 -5.33
N VAL A 41 -13.06 5.53 -4.93
CA VAL A 41 -11.72 5.65 -5.51
C VAL A 41 -11.74 5.36 -7.01
N ALA A 42 -12.44 4.31 -7.44
CA ALA A 42 -12.57 3.99 -8.86
C ALA A 42 -13.22 5.13 -9.65
N ALA A 43 -14.25 5.78 -9.10
CA ALA A 43 -14.89 6.94 -9.72
C ALA A 43 -13.94 8.15 -9.79
N GLU A 44 -13.23 8.47 -8.71
CA GLU A 44 -12.23 9.55 -8.67
C GLU A 44 -11.07 9.31 -9.65
N ALA A 45 -10.63 8.07 -9.76
CA ALA A 45 -9.62 7.59 -10.70
C ALA A 45 -10.15 7.46 -12.14
N LYS A 46 -11.45 7.69 -12.37
CA LYS A 46 -12.13 7.55 -13.67
C LYS A 46 -11.95 6.16 -14.28
N LEU A 47 -11.99 5.12 -13.46
CA LEU A 47 -11.97 3.74 -13.89
C LEU A 47 -13.37 3.33 -14.39
N SER A 48 -13.44 2.88 -15.63
CA SER A 48 -14.67 2.35 -16.22
C SER A 48 -15.06 1.01 -15.58
N SER A 49 -16.35 0.72 -15.54
CA SER A 49 -16.81 -0.64 -15.23
C SER A 49 -16.56 -1.61 -16.40
N PRO A 50 -16.41 -2.92 -16.15
CA PRO A 50 -16.45 -3.58 -14.84
C PRO A 50 -15.15 -3.38 -14.04
N LEU A 51 -15.27 -3.33 -12.72
CA LEU A 51 -14.13 -3.20 -11.80
C LEU A 51 -13.69 -4.58 -11.32
N GLU A 52 -12.38 -4.75 -11.18
CA GLU A 52 -11.78 -5.90 -10.52
C GLU A 52 -10.89 -5.44 -9.37
N VAL A 53 -10.79 -6.29 -8.34
CA VAL A 53 -9.97 -6.07 -7.16
C VAL A 53 -9.08 -7.26 -6.83
N ALA A 54 -7.97 -6.97 -6.16
CA ALA A 54 -7.10 -7.95 -5.54
C ALA A 54 -6.65 -7.50 -4.15
N GLY A 55 -6.32 -8.46 -3.29
CA GLY A 55 -5.97 -8.22 -1.89
C GLY A 55 -7.15 -8.43 -0.91
N PRO A 56 -7.03 -7.98 0.34
CA PRO A 56 -5.96 -7.13 0.88
C PRO A 56 -4.58 -7.82 0.93
N ILE A 57 -3.52 -7.06 0.67
CA ILE A 57 -2.12 -7.51 0.80
C ILE A 57 -1.33 -6.57 1.72
N ARG A 58 -0.29 -7.08 2.35
CA ARG A 58 0.63 -6.24 3.13
C ARG A 58 1.41 -5.32 2.17
N ALA A 59 1.49 -4.04 2.51
CA ALA A 59 2.32 -3.10 1.80
C ALA A 59 3.81 -3.40 2.03
N HIS A 60 4.65 -2.96 1.09
CA HIS A 60 6.10 -3.01 1.29
C HIS A 60 6.48 -2.25 2.58
N PRO A 61 7.46 -2.72 3.39
CA PRO A 61 7.85 -2.08 4.66
C PRO A 61 8.30 -0.60 4.56
N ILE A 62 8.46 -0.07 3.36
CA ILE A 62 8.75 1.35 3.11
C ILE A 62 7.48 2.22 3.21
N SER A 63 6.30 1.61 3.08
CA SER A 63 5.02 2.27 3.25
C SER A 63 4.71 2.43 4.74
N SER A 64 4.30 3.63 5.15
CA SER A 64 3.71 3.87 6.47
C SER A 64 2.31 3.26 6.61
N ASP A 65 1.67 2.96 5.48
CA ASP A 65 0.34 2.41 5.40
C ASP A 65 0.43 0.90 5.14
N PRO A 66 -0.07 0.05 6.04
CA PRO A 66 0.30 -1.37 6.10
C PRO A 66 -0.46 -2.28 5.13
N TRP A 67 -1.60 -1.86 4.61
CA TRP A 67 -2.48 -2.69 3.79
C TRP A 67 -2.82 -2.03 2.47
N ILE A 68 -2.85 -2.83 1.41
CA ILE A 68 -3.22 -2.40 0.06
C ILE A 68 -4.37 -3.26 -0.46
N ILE A 69 -5.37 -2.63 -1.07
CA ILE A 69 -6.27 -3.28 -2.03
C ILE A 69 -5.99 -2.69 -3.40
N CYS A 70 -5.77 -3.55 -4.38
CA CYS A 70 -5.54 -3.15 -5.76
C CYS A 70 -6.88 -3.09 -6.49
N VAL A 71 -7.11 -2.04 -7.28
CA VAL A 71 -8.31 -1.90 -8.12
C VAL A 71 -7.93 -1.54 -9.55
N ARG A 72 -8.62 -2.13 -10.53
CA ARG A 72 -8.48 -1.80 -11.94
C ARG A 72 -9.80 -1.94 -12.69
N SER A 73 -9.85 -1.41 -13.91
CA SER A 73 -10.94 -1.63 -14.85
C SER A 73 -10.64 -2.84 -15.74
N GLN A 74 -11.67 -3.63 -16.06
CA GLN A 74 -11.63 -4.68 -17.07
C GLN A 74 -12.20 -4.21 -18.43
N ALA A 75 -12.51 -2.91 -18.59
CA ALA A 75 -13.10 -2.41 -19.82
C ALA A 75 -12.12 -2.54 -21.01
N PRO A 76 -12.56 -3.06 -22.18
CA PRO A 76 -11.69 -3.34 -23.32
C PRO A 76 -11.01 -2.09 -23.92
N ASP A 77 -11.65 -0.93 -23.81
CA ASP A 77 -11.14 0.36 -24.31
C ASP A 77 -10.47 1.20 -23.22
N SER A 78 -10.06 0.58 -22.11
CA SER A 78 -9.23 1.22 -21.11
C SER A 78 -7.83 1.46 -21.70
N HIS A 79 -7.69 2.53 -22.50
CA HIS A 79 -6.43 3.03 -23.07
C HIS A 79 -5.31 3.26 -22.05
N LEU A 80 -5.63 3.08 -20.76
CA LEU A 80 -4.78 3.40 -19.64
C LEU A 80 -4.56 2.21 -18.69
N ASN A 81 -5.36 1.13 -18.75
CA ASN A 81 -5.32 -0.06 -17.89
C ASN A 81 -4.67 0.20 -16.51
N ARG A 82 -5.13 1.27 -15.84
CA ARG A 82 -4.48 1.81 -14.65
C ARG A 82 -4.92 0.99 -13.46
N THR A 83 -3.95 0.34 -12.82
CA THR A 83 -4.14 -0.23 -11.50
C THR A 83 -3.87 0.85 -10.46
N TYR A 84 -4.74 0.94 -9.46
CA TYR A 84 -4.59 1.81 -8.31
C TYR A 84 -4.42 0.98 -7.04
N ALA A 85 -3.49 1.39 -6.19
CA ALA A 85 -3.32 0.88 -4.84
C ALA A 85 -4.12 1.78 -3.89
N ILE A 86 -5.02 1.17 -3.13
CA ILE A 86 -5.79 1.82 -2.07
C ILE A 86 -5.21 1.39 -0.73
N PHE A 87 -4.75 2.36 0.04
CA PHE A 87 -4.03 2.15 1.29
C PHE A 87 -4.99 2.19 2.48
N PHE A 88 -4.83 1.21 3.37
CA PHE A 88 -5.64 1.06 4.57
C PHE A 88 -4.76 0.89 5.82
N LYS A 89 -5.27 1.40 6.94
CA LYS A 89 -4.71 1.21 8.27
C LYS A 89 -5.84 0.98 9.26
N ASP A 90 -5.74 -0.05 10.08
CA ASP A 90 -6.79 -0.45 11.05
C ASP A 90 -8.18 -0.59 10.39
N GLY A 91 -8.21 -1.20 9.20
CA GLY A 91 -9.42 -1.35 8.38
C GLY A 91 -10.00 -0.05 7.79
N LYS A 92 -9.36 1.11 7.99
CA LYS A 92 -9.83 2.42 7.51
C LYS A 92 -9.03 2.88 6.29
N PHE A 93 -9.72 3.54 5.37
CA PHE A 93 -9.11 4.19 4.22
C PHE A 93 -8.14 5.29 4.65
N VAL A 94 -6.95 5.32 4.04
CA VAL A 94 -5.93 6.35 4.28
C VAL A 94 -5.71 7.19 3.03
N SER A 95 -5.36 6.54 1.92
CA SER A 95 -5.02 7.21 0.66
C SER A 95 -5.16 6.26 -0.53
N PHE A 96 -5.03 6.77 -1.75
CA PHE A 96 -4.87 5.95 -2.95
C PHE A 96 -3.93 6.61 -3.94
N ARG A 97 -3.29 5.80 -4.78
CA ARG A 97 -2.48 6.26 -5.91
C ARG A 97 -2.39 5.22 -7.00
N MET A 98 -1.93 5.61 -8.18
CA MET A 98 -1.54 4.65 -9.22
C MET A 98 -0.43 3.75 -8.69
N THR A 99 -0.49 2.45 -9.01
CA THR A 99 0.44 1.46 -8.46
C THR A 99 1.87 1.70 -8.90
N ALA A 100 2.80 1.55 -7.97
CA ALA A 100 4.21 1.37 -8.23
C ALA A 100 4.56 -0.13 -8.24
N LEU A 101 5.71 -0.50 -8.83
CA LEU A 101 6.20 -1.89 -8.84
C LEU A 101 6.28 -2.50 -7.43
N VAL A 102 6.65 -1.70 -6.43
CA VAL A 102 6.77 -2.13 -5.04
C VAL A 102 5.43 -2.46 -4.38
N ASP A 103 4.31 -2.02 -4.95
CA ASP A 103 2.96 -2.31 -4.44
C ASP A 103 2.51 -3.74 -4.81
N GLN A 104 3.23 -4.41 -5.73
CA GLN A 104 3.01 -5.80 -6.16
C GLN A 104 1.61 -6.12 -6.70
N CYS A 105 0.82 -5.12 -7.10
CA CYS A 105 -0.53 -5.34 -7.61
C CYS A 105 -0.56 -6.19 -8.89
N ASP A 106 0.44 -6.06 -9.76
CA ASP A 106 0.49 -6.80 -11.03
C ASP A 106 0.75 -8.31 -10.87
N SER A 107 1.30 -8.74 -9.72
CA SER A 107 1.47 -10.16 -9.40
C SER A 107 0.25 -10.79 -8.72
N GLN A 108 -0.78 -9.98 -8.41
CA GLN A 108 -1.96 -10.47 -7.72
C GLN A 108 -2.99 -11.06 -8.69
N LYS A 109 -3.79 -11.98 -8.17
CA LYS A 109 -4.96 -12.50 -8.87
C LYS A 109 -6.16 -11.58 -8.62
N PHE A 110 -6.65 -10.96 -9.69
CA PHE A 110 -7.83 -10.09 -9.64
C PHE A 110 -9.13 -10.90 -9.72
N THR A 111 -10.16 -10.38 -9.06
CA THR A 111 -11.54 -10.91 -9.06
C THR A 111 -12.53 -9.77 -9.21
N GLY A 112 -13.72 -10.03 -9.77
CA GLY A 112 -14.74 -9.00 -9.95
C GLY A 112 -15.22 -8.39 -8.63
N LEU A 113 -15.46 -7.08 -8.62
CA LEU A 113 -15.89 -6.29 -7.44
C LEU A 113 -17.41 -6.18 -7.26
#